data_AF-G9PN56-F1
#
_entry.id   AF-G9PN56-F1
#
_cell.length_a   1.000
_cell.length_b   1.000
_cell.length_c   1.000
_cell.angle_alpha   90.00
_cell.angle_beta   90.00
_cell.angle_gamma   90.00
#
_symmetry.space_group_name_H-M   'P 1'
#
loop_
_entity.id
_entity.type
_entity.pdbx_description
1 polymer ?
#
loop_
_entity_poly.entity_id
_entity_poly.type
_entity_poly.pdbx_seq_one_letter_code
_entity_poly.pdbx_strand_id
1 'polypeptide(L)'
;RYRRLDTPALITRLARTRPTRTITTPQQAATSALHHMARTHQDLHHRAERLNQQMHHILTTHYPGLLAVYGAGTTVAAQLAVTAGGNPGRIHNEAAFAHLCATAPIPASSGKTTRHRLNPGGDRRANAALHRIALVRLRHDSTTKNYADRRTQASGFHC
;
A
#
# COMPACT_ATOMS: atom_id res chain seq x y z
N ARG A 1 0.32 34.88 1.59
CA ARG A 1 1.42 34.38 2.46
C ARG A 1 1.75 32.89 2.23
N TYR A 2 0.78 32.01 2.05
CA TYR A 2 1.00 30.55 1.99
C TYR A 2 0.98 29.93 0.58
N ARG A 3 0.48 30.67 -0.42
CA ARG A 3 0.22 30.19 -1.79
C ARG A 3 1.45 29.72 -2.58
N ARG A 4 2.67 30.07 -2.13
CA ARG A 4 3.94 29.72 -2.82
C ARG A 4 4.70 28.57 -2.13
N LEU A 5 4.15 28.00 -1.05
CA LEU A 5 4.79 26.91 -0.33
C LEU A 5 4.34 25.56 -0.89
N ASP A 6 5.26 24.62 -1.00
CA ASP A 6 4.91 23.21 -1.19
C ASP A 6 4.26 22.64 0.08
N THR A 7 3.62 21.49 -0.03
CA THR A 7 2.87 20.88 1.08
C THR A 7 3.73 20.68 2.35
N PRO A 8 4.97 20.14 2.28
CA PRO A 8 5.82 20.00 3.45
C PRO A 8 6.22 21.33 4.10
N ALA A 9 6.61 22.34 3.31
CA ALA A 9 6.96 23.64 3.84
C ALA A 9 5.73 24.36 4.41
N LEU A 10 4.55 24.18 3.81
CA LEU A 10 3.29 24.71 4.30
C LEU A 10 2.94 24.14 5.67
N ILE A 11 2.94 22.81 5.82
CA ILE A 11 2.66 22.13 7.09
C ILE A 11 3.64 22.60 8.16
N THR A 12 4.94 22.63 7.84
CA THR A 12 5.97 23.10 8.77
C THR A 12 5.75 24.54 9.19
N ARG A 13 5.39 25.42 8.26
CA ARG A 13 5.14 26.83 8.54
C ARG A 13 3.90 27.05 9.40
N LEU A 14 2.81 26.34 9.09
CA LEU A 14 1.56 26.40 9.85
C LEU A 14 1.72 25.83 11.26
N ALA A 15 2.44 24.72 11.43
CA ALA A 15 2.73 24.16 12.74
C ALA A 15 3.59 25.09 13.63
N ARG A 16 4.33 26.04 13.02
CA ARG A 16 5.15 27.03 13.73
C ARG A 16 4.42 28.35 14.01
N THR A 17 3.20 28.56 13.50
CA THR A 17 2.43 29.76 13.84
C THR A 17 2.08 29.76 15.34
N ARG A 18 1.80 30.94 15.88
CA ARG A 18 1.34 31.12 17.26
C ARG A 18 -0.04 31.80 17.22
N PRO A 19 -1.12 31.03 17.03
CA PRO A 19 -2.47 31.60 17.05
C PRO A 19 -2.78 32.20 18.42
N THR A 20 -3.58 33.25 18.45
CA THR A 20 -4.02 33.88 19.70
C THR A 20 -4.90 32.94 20.51
N ARG A 21 -4.78 32.99 21.84
CA ARG A 21 -5.60 32.16 22.74
C ARG A 21 -7.07 32.57 22.72
N THR A 22 -7.32 33.87 22.58
CA THR A 22 -8.67 34.41 22.40
C THR A 22 -8.97 34.51 20.91
N ILE A 23 -10.10 33.94 20.51
CA ILE A 23 -10.61 33.96 19.13
C ILE A 23 -11.81 34.88 19.11
N THR A 24 -11.69 36.02 18.45
CA THR A 24 -12.75 37.01 18.26
C THR A 24 -13.09 37.23 16.79
N THR A 25 -12.25 36.75 15.87
CA THR A 25 -12.47 36.90 14.43
C THR A 25 -12.38 35.57 13.68
N PRO A 26 -13.08 35.42 12.53
CA PRO A 26 -12.96 34.25 11.67
C PRO A 26 -11.52 33.96 11.22
N GLN A 27 -10.71 35.00 11.02
CA GLN A 27 -9.31 34.88 10.60
C GLN A 27 -8.43 34.28 11.70
N GLN A 28 -8.68 34.63 12.96
CA GLN A 28 -8.01 34.01 14.12
C GLN A 28 -8.44 32.55 14.26
N ALA A 29 -9.73 32.26 14.09
CA ALA A 29 -10.26 30.88 14.12
C ALA A 29 -9.59 30.01 13.04
N ALA A 30 -9.53 30.50 11.80
CA ALA A 30 -8.88 29.79 10.69
C ALA A 30 -7.39 29.56 10.94
N THR A 31 -6.67 30.55 11.48
CA THR A 31 -5.25 30.40 11.81
C THR A 31 -5.02 29.35 12.90
N SER A 32 -5.89 29.29 13.91
CA SER A 32 -5.85 28.30 14.97
C SER A 32 -6.13 26.88 14.45
N ALA A 33 -7.17 26.72 13.63
CA ALA A 33 -7.52 25.43 13.02
C ALA A 33 -6.37 24.91 12.11
N LEU A 34 -5.82 25.77 11.25
CA LEU A 34 -4.69 25.40 10.38
C LEU A 34 -3.44 25.02 11.17
N HIS A 35 -3.15 25.73 12.26
CA HIS A 35 -2.07 25.37 13.17
C HIS A 35 -2.27 23.98 13.78
N HIS A 36 -3.47 23.71 14.30
CA HIS A 36 -3.81 22.43 14.91
C HIS A 36 -3.71 21.28 13.91
N MET A 37 -4.31 21.42 12.72
CA MET A 37 -4.21 20.41 11.66
C MET A 37 -2.76 20.10 11.27
N ALA A 38 -1.93 21.14 11.14
CA ALA A 38 -0.52 20.97 10.80
C ALA A 38 0.27 20.22 11.89
N ARG A 39 -0.01 20.51 13.17
CA ARG A 39 0.59 19.79 14.31
C ARG A 39 0.12 18.34 14.38
N THR A 40 -1.17 18.10 14.21
CA THR A 40 -1.74 16.75 14.17
C THR A 40 -1.15 15.94 13.02
N HIS A 41 -0.99 16.54 11.84
CA HIS A 41 -0.31 15.89 10.72
C HIS A 41 1.13 15.48 11.08
N GLN A 42 1.92 16.37 11.69
CA GLN A 42 3.29 16.06 12.09
C GLN A 42 3.35 14.92 13.11
N ASP A 43 2.49 14.94 14.13
CA ASP A 43 2.42 13.88 15.14
C ASP A 43 2.02 12.53 14.52
N LEU A 44 0.96 12.50 13.70
CA LEU A 44 0.55 11.27 13.01
C LEU A 44 1.62 10.74 12.05
N HIS A 45 2.31 11.64 11.34
CA HIS A 45 3.41 11.26 10.45
C HIS A 45 4.57 10.63 11.24
N HIS A 46 5.00 11.24 12.34
CA HIS A 46 6.05 10.68 13.20
C HIS A 46 5.63 9.33 13.82
N ARG A 47 4.37 9.19 14.21
CA ARG A 47 3.83 7.91 14.71
C ARG A 47 3.84 6.84 13.62
N ALA A 48 3.43 7.18 12.40
CA ALA A 48 3.44 6.27 11.26
C ALA A 48 4.86 5.80 10.93
N GLU A 49 5.84 6.71 10.91
CA GLU A 49 7.25 6.35 10.68
C GLU A 49 7.80 5.43 11.77
N ARG A 50 7.48 5.72 13.05
CA ARG A 50 7.88 4.84 14.16
C ARG A 50 7.27 3.44 14.03
N LEU A 51 5.99 3.34 13.71
CA LEU A 51 5.33 2.04 13.48
C LEU A 51 5.92 1.31 12.27
N ASN A 52 6.25 2.05 11.21
CA ASN A 52 6.92 1.50 10.04
C ASN A 52 8.29 0.91 10.39
N GLN A 53 9.10 1.61 11.19
CA GLN A 53 10.38 1.10 11.68
C GLN A 53 10.23 -0.15 12.55
N GLN A 54 9.23 -0.17 13.44
CA GLN A 54 8.94 -1.35 14.27
C GLN A 54 8.53 -2.56 13.41
N MET A 55 7.63 -2.37 12.43
CA MET A 55 7.27 -3.43 11.48
C MET A 55 8.49 -3.91 10.70
N HIS A 56 9.35 -3.00 10.24
CA HIS A 56 10.56 -3.35 9.49
C HIS A 56 11.50 -4.21 10.32
N HIS A 57 11.70 -3.86 11.59
CA HIS A 57 12.53 -4.64 12.52
C HIS A 57 11.97 -6.07 12.71
N ILE A 58 10.67 -6.20 12.99
CA ILE A 58 10.01 -7.50 13.15
C ILE A 58 10.15 -8.35 11.88
N LEU A 59 9.91 -7.77 10.71
CA LEU A 59 10.02 -8.47 9.43
C LEU A 59 11.46 -8.89 9.11
N THR A 60 12.44 -8.05 9.44
CA THR A 60 13.86 -8.39 9.23
C THR A 60 14.27 -9.60 10.06
N THR A 61 13.78 -9.68 11.30
CA THR A 61 14.09 -10.79 12.21
C THR A 61 13.39 -12.09 11.81
N HIS A 62 12.10 -12.03 11.44
CA HIS A 62 11.27 -13.24 11.29
C HIS A 62 10.95 -13.63 9.85
N TYR A 63 10.93 -12.68 8.92
CA TYR A 63 10.52 -12.89 7.54
C TYR A 63 11.43 -12.17 6.54
N PRO A 64 12.77 -12.32 6.63
CA PRO A 64 13.70 -11.58 5.77
C PRO A 64 13.47 -11.86 4.27
N GLY A 65 13.01 -13.06 3.93
CA GLY A 65 12.64 -13.41 2.55
C GLY A 65 11.51 -12.57 1.96
N LEU A 66 10.56 -12.09 2.78
CA LEU A 66 9.49 -11.19 2.29
C LEU A 66 10.03 -9.80 1.94
N LEU A 67 10.99 -9.29 2.72
CA LEU A 67 11.65 -8.01 2.43
C LEU A 67 12.60 -8.12 1.23
N ALA A 68 13.11 -9.32 0.94
CA ALA A 68 13.94 -9.58 -0.24
C ALA A 68 13.15 -9.57 -1.56
N VAL A 69 11.81 -9.68 -1.51
CA VAL A 69 10.98 -9.59 -2.71
C VAL A 69 11.05 -8.17 -3.27
N TYR A 70 11.54 -8.03 -4.51
CA TYR A 70 11.62 -6.74 -5.16
C TYR A 70 10.25 -6.08 -5.28
N GLY A 71 10.10 -4.88 -4.73
CA GLY A 71 8.84 -4.14 -4.66
C GLY A 71 8.00 -4.39 -3.41
N ALA A 72 8.41 -5.30 -2.52
CA ALA A 72 7.77 -5.52 -1.23
C ALA A 72 8.37 -4.59 -0.15
N GLY A 73 7.90 -3.33 -0.12
CA GLY A 73 8.21 -2.43 0.99
C GLY A 73 7.62 -2.91 2.32
N THR A 74 8.07 -2.36 3.46
CA THR A 74 7.70 -2.82 4.81
C THR A 74 6.20 -3.05 5.01
N THR A 75 5.33 -2.07 4.66
CA THR A 75 3.87 -2.23 4.82
C THR A 75 3.29 -3.34 3.95
N VAL A 76 3.82 -3.52 2.73
CA VAL A 76 3.39 -4.56 1.78
C VAL A 76 3.79 -5.94 2.31
N ALA A 77 5.05 -6.08 2.73
CA ALA A 77 5.56 -7.31 3.34
C ALA A 77 4.81 -7.64 4.64
N ALA A 78 4.54 -6.65 5.50
CA ALA A 78 3.76 -6.82 6.73
C ALA A 78 2.34 -7.32 6.44
N GLN A 79 1.66 -6.75 5.43
CA GLN A 79 0.33 -7.20 5.06
C GLN A 79 0.33 -8.67 4.60
N LEU A 80 1.31 -9.08 3.77
CA LEU A 80 1.44 -10.47 3.33
C LEU A 80 1.77 -11.41 4.51
N ALA A 81 2.63 -10.98 5.43
CA ALA A 81 2.95 -11.73 6.64
C ALA A 81 1.71 -11.93 7.53
N VAL A 82 0.87 -10.90 7.72
CA VAL A 82 -0.40 -11.00 8.46
C VAL A 82 -1.36 -11.96 7.77
N THR A 83 -1.54 -11.84 6.45
CA THR A 83 -2.43 -12.73 5.69
C THR A 83 -1.96 -14.18 5.77
N ALA A 84 -0.65 -14.44 5.67
CA ALA A 84 -0.10 -15.78 5.77
C ALA A 84 -0.16 -16.35 7.20
N GLY A 85 0.29 -15.56 8.18
CA GLY A 85 0.34 -15.95 9.59
C GLY A 85 -1.03 -16.14 10.23
N GLY A 86 -2.07 -15.44 9.75
CA GLY A 86 -3.45 -15.65 10.16
C GLY A 86 -4.13 -16.88 9.52
N ASN A 87 -3.48 -17.53 8.56
CA ASN A 87 -4.05 -18.62 7.76
C ASN A 87 -3.08 -19.80 7.52
N PRO A 88 -2.29 -20.27 8.51
CA PRO A 88 -1.21 -21.24 8.27
C PRO A 88 -1.74 -22.57 7.71
N GLY A 89 -2.89 -23.05 8.18
CA GLY A 89 -3.51 -24.29 7.68
C GLY A 89 -4.18 -24.17 6.31
N ARG A 90 -4.30 -22.95 5.75
CA ARG A 90 -4.93 -22.72 4.43
C ARG A 90 -3.91 -22.57 3.31
N ILE A 91 -2.64 -22.34 3.64
CA ILE A 91 -1.57 -22.12 2.66
C ILE A 91 -0.68 -23.37 2.62
N HIS A 92 -0.99 -24.30 1.72
CA HIS A 92 -0.25 -25.54 1.51
C HIS A 92 0.48 -25.58 0.16
N ASN A 93 0.18 -24.64 -0.74
CA ASN A 93 0.85 -24.44 -2.03
C ASN A 93 0.58 -23.02 -2.58
N GLU A 94 1.21 -22.69 -3.70
CA GLU A 94 1.08 -21.39 -4.37
C GLU A 94 -0.36 -21.11 -4.86
N ALA A 95 -1.07 -22.13 -5.33
CA ALA A 95 -2.46 -21.97 -5.79
C ALA A 95 -3.40 -21.60 -4.63
N ALA A 96 -3.23 -22.23 -3.47
CA ALA A 96 -3.97 -21.92 -2.26
C ALA A 96 -3.68 -20.49 -1.79
N PHE A 97 -2.42 -20.05 -1.87
CA PHE A 97 -2.04 -18.66 -1.61
C PHE A 97 -2.70 -17.68 -2.59
N ALA A 98 -2.70 -17.97 -3.89
CA ALA A 98 -3.34 -17.15 -4.91
C ALA A 98 -4.87 -17.07 -4.74
N HIS A 99 -5.51 -18.18 -4.36
CA HIS A 99 -6.93 -18.19 -4.01
C HIS A 99 -7.21 -17.35 -2.75
N LEU A 100 -6.39 -17.51 -1.69
CA LEU A 100 -6.52 -16.73 -0.47
C LEU A 100 -6.38 -15.23 -0.74
N CYS A 101 -5.42 -14.83 -1.57
CA CYS A 101 -5.20 -13.43 -1.94
C CYS A 101 -6.17 -12.92 -3.03
N ALA A 102 -7.18 -13.71 -3.43
CA ALA A 102 -8.09 -13.37 -4.53
C ALA A 102 -7.41 -13.01 -5.86
N THR A 103 -6.19 -13.48 -6.12
CA THR A 103 -5.48 -13.28 -7.39
C THR A 103 -5.73 -14.40 -8.38
N ALA A 104 -6.14 -15.59 -7.91
CA ALA A 104 -6.56 -16.68 -8.77
C ALA A 104 -7.96 -16.42 -9.37
N PRO A 105 -8.15 -16.49 -10.70
CA PRO A 105 -9.46 -16.40 -11.33
C PRO A 105 -10.33 -17.61 -10.96
N ILE A 106 -11.61 -17.39 -10.64
CA ILE A 106 -12.55 -18.48 -10.34
C ILE A 106 -13.35 -18.82 -11.61
N PRO A 107 -13.36 -20.07 -12.08
CA PRO A 107 -14.25 -20.50 -13.17
C PRO A 107 -15.72 -20.22 -12.83
N ALA A 108 -16.44 -19.60 -13.77
CA ALA A 108 -17.86 -19.28 -13.66
C ALA A 108 -18.71 -20.07 -14.67
N SER A 109 -18.20 -21.22 -15.12
CA SER A 109 -18.83 -22.09 -16.11
C SER A 109 -18.40 -23.54 -15.91
N SER A 110 -19.30 -24.47 -16.20
CA SER A 110 -19.06 -25.93 -16.21
C SER A 110 -19.01 -26.51 -17.64
N GLY A 111 -19.07 -25.67 -18.68
CA GLY A 111 -19.12 -26.06 -20.09
C GLY A 111 -18.08 -25.36 -20.98
N LYS A 112 -18.27 -25.38 -22.31
CA LYS A 112 -17.30 -24.87 -23.32
C LYS A 112 -17.03 -23.35 -23.28
N THR A 113 -17.80 -22.57 -22.51
CA THR A 113 -17.57 -21.12 -22.39
C THR A 113 -16.56 -20.84 -21.30
N THR A 114 -15.46 -20.16 -21.59
CA THR A 114 -14.48 -19.75 -20.57
C THR A 114 -14.89 -18.38 -20.01
N ARG A 115 -15.47 -18.37 -18.81
CA ARG A 115 -15.71 -17.15 -18.05
C ARG A 115 -15.10 -17.27 -16.66
N HIS A 116 -14.54 -16.18 -16.18
CA HIS A 116 -13.98 -16.10 -14.85
C HIS A 116 -14.73 -15.04 -14.04
N ARG A 117 -14.96 -15.33 -12.76
CA ARG A 117 -15.47 -14.37 -11.79
C ARG A 117 -14.41 -14.02 -10.76
N LEU A 118 -14.58 -12.86 -10.15
CA LEU A 118 -13.80 -12.42 -9.02
C LEU A 118 -14.04 -13.32 -7.81
N ASN A 119 -13.01 -13.58 -7.01
CA ASN A 119 -13.16 -14.20 -5.68
C ASN A 119 -13.61 -13.17 -4.65
N PRO A 120 -14.87 -13.16 -4.15
CA PRO A 120 -15.32 -12.23 -3.12
C PRO A 120 -14.75 -12.53 -1.73
N GLY A 121 -14.38 -13.79 -1.45
CA GLY A 121 -13.95 -14.24 -0.13
C GLY A 121 -12.45 -14.20 0.13
N GLY A 122 -11.64 -13.72 -0.82
CA GLY A 122 -10.20 -13.58 -0.62
C GLY A 122 -9.81 -12.22 -0.02
N ASP A 123 -8.60 -12.17 0.54
CA ASP A 123 -8.04 -11.00 1.20
C ASP A 123 -7.70 -9.90 0.18
N ARG A 124 -8.54 -8.86 0.14
CA ARG A 124 -8.37 -7.70 -0.75
C ARG A 124 -7.13 -6.88 -0.43
N ARG A 125 -6.68 -6.86 0.82
CA ARG A 125 -5.46 -6.13 1.21
C ARG A 125 -4.23 -6.89 0.74
N ALA A 126 -4.24 -8.22 0.84
CA ALA A 126 -3.20 -9.06 0.24
C ALA A 126 -3.15 -8.93 -1.28
N ASN A 127 -4.31 -8.90 -1.96
CA ASN A 127 -4.37 -8.63 -3.40
C ASN A 127 -3.73 -7.28 -3.75
N ALA A 128 -4.10 -6.21 -3.03
CA ALA A 128 -3.53 -4.88 -3.24
C ALA A 128 -2.01 -4.85 -3.00
N ALA A 129 -1.51 -5.62 -2.02
CA ALA A 129 -0.08 -5.80 -1.76
C ALA A 129 0.63 -6.47 -2.95
N LEU A 130 0.09 -7.58 -3.47
CA LEU A 130 0.63 -8.26 -4.65
C LEU A 130 0.60 -7.37 -5.90
N HIS A 131 -0.49 -6.62 -6.10
CA HIS A 131 -0.61 -5.65 -7.18
C HIS A 131 0.44 -4.53 -7.07
N ARG A 132 0.70 -4.02 -5.86
CA ARG A 132 1.77 -3.02 -5.63
C ARG A 132 3.15 -3.56 -6.01
N ILE A 133 3.46 -4.80 -5.62
CA ILE A 133 4.70 -5.48 -6.01
C ILE A 133 4.79 -5.55 -7.53
N ALA A 134 3.73 -6.01 -8.20
CA ALA A 134 3.68 -6.12 -9.66
C ALA A 134 3.93 -4.77 -10.35
N LEU A 135 3.30 -3.68 -9.89
CA LEU A 135 3.51 -2.34 -10.45
C LEU A 135 4.95 -1.85 -10.29
N VAL A 136 5.56 -2.05 -9.11
CA VAL A 136 6.95 -1.66 -8.86
C VAL A 136 7.89 -2.46 -9.75
N ARG A 137 7.67 -3.77 -9.88
CA ARG A 137 8.45 -4.66 -10.74
C ARG A 137 8.31 -4.29 -12.21
N LEU A 138 7.10 -4.08 -12.71
CA LEU A 138 6.87 -3.64 -14.09
C LEU A 138 7.57 -2.30 -14.40
N ARG A 139 7.68 -1.41 -13.41
CA ARG A 139 8.34 -0.13 -13.59
C ARG A 139 9.86 -0.22 -13.57
N HIS A 140 10.44 -1.10 -12.74
CA HIS A 140 11.86 -1.05 -12.43
C HIS A 140 12.65 -2.36 -12.63
N ASP A 141 12.01 -3.53 -12.66
CA ASP A 141 12.66 -4.84 -12.86
C ASP A 141 12.61 -5.26 -14.34
N SER A 142 13.78 -5.33 -14.99
CA SER A 142 13.92 -5.68 -16.41
C SER A 142 13.41 -7.09 -16.72
N THR A 143 13.60 -8.05 -15.81
CA THR A 143 13.11 -9.42 -15.96
C THR A 143 11.59 -9.45 -16.07
N THR A 144 10.91 -8.70 -15.20
CA THR A 144 9.45 -8.60 -15.20
C THR A 144 8.92 -7.88 -16.44
N LYS A 145 9.60 -6.83 -16.90
CA LYS A 145 9.25 -6.15 -18.16
C LYS A 145 9.30 -7.10 -19.35
N ASN A 146 10.42 -7.81 -19.52
CA ASN A 146 10.57 -8.78 -20.60
C ASN A 146 9.53 -9.92 -20.54
N TYR A 147 9.17 -10.37 -19.34
CA TYR A 147 8.09 -11.33 -19.16
C TYR A 147 6.74 -10.74 -19.59
N ALA A 148 6.42 -9.52 -19.15
CA ALA A 148 5.18 -8.84 -19.50
C ALA A 148 5.07 -8.63 -21.01
N ASP A 149 6.12 -8.15 -21.67
CA ASP A 149 6.15 -7.93 -23.12
C ASP A 149 5.87 -9.23 -23.89
N ARG A 150 6.56 -10.32 -23.52
CA ARG A 150 6.29 -11.65 -24.11
C ARG A 150 4.84 -12.09 -23.88
N ARG A 151 4.27 -11.82 -22.69
CA ARG A 151 2.91 -12.23 -22.36
C ARG A 151 1.86 -11.42 -23.11
N THR A 152 2.08 -10.12 -23.26
CA THR A 152 1.27 -9.18 -24.04
C THR A 152 1.25 -9.60 -25.52
N GLN A 153 2.42 -9.88 -26.10
CA GLN A 153 2.54 -10.42 -27.46
C GLN A 153 1.82 -11.76 -27.64
N ALA A 154 1.98 -12.69 -26.71
CA ALA A 154 1.35 -14.01 -26.78
C ALA A 154 -0.19 -13.98 -26.59
N SER A 155 -0.72 -12.95 -25.90
CA SER A 155 -2.14 -12.86 -25.58
C SER A 155 -2.92 -12.01 -26.59
N GLY A 156 -2.26 -11.43 -27.60
CA GLY A 156 -2.85 -10.55 -28.61
C GLY A 156 -3.32 -9.19 -28.09
N PHE A 157 -3.27 -8.94 -26.78
CA PHE A 157 -3.56 -7.65 -26.17
C PHE A 157 -2.41 -6.70 -26.50
N HIS A 158 -2.66 -5.69 -27.32
CA HIS A 158 -1.75 -4.57 -27.50
C HIS A 158 -2.22 -3.46 -26.56
N CYS A 159 -1.35 -2.98 -25.68
CA CYS A 159 -1.63 -1.83 -24.81
C CYS A 159 -1.63 -0.53 -25.61
#